data_AF-A0AB74KXI0-F1
#
_entry.id   AF-A0AB74KXI0-F1
#
_cell.length_a   1.000
_cell.length_b   1.000
_cell.length_c   1.000
_cell.angle_alpha   90.00
_cell.angle_beta   90.00
_cell.angle_gamma   90.00
#
_symmetry.space_group_name_H-M   'P 1'
#
loop_
_entity.id
_entity.type
_entity.pdbx_description
1 polymer ?
#
loop_
_entity_poly.entity_id
_entity_poly.type
_entity_poly.pdbx_seq_one_letter_code
_entity_poly.pdbx_strand_id
1 'polypeptide(L)' 'MFDAEVLMAPIIVFMVVVAPLWLILHYRSKKQVSQGLSEHEHRQLLELAQKADKMAERVETLEALLDQEAPQWRRKV' A
#
# COMPACT_ATOMS: atom_id res chain seq x y z
N MET A 1 55.99 0.97 13.93
CA MET A 1 55.00 1.91 13.37
C MET A 1 54.00 1.04 12.65
N PHE A 2 52.82 0.79 13.22
CA PHE A 2 51.79 0.05 12.50
C PHE A 2 51.24 0.99 11.42
N ASP A 3 51.46 0.63 10.16
CA ASP A 3 51.03 1.47 9.05
C ASP A 3 49.50 1.48 9.00
N ALA A 4 48.92 2.67 9.09
CA ALA A 4 47.47 2.87 9.09
C ALA A 4 46.78 2.21 7.86
N GLU A 5 47.54 1.94 6.81
CA GLU A 5 47.14 1.19 5.62
C GLU A 5 46.59 -0.21 5.92
N VAL A 6 47.13 -0.93 6.91
CA VAL A 6 46.66 -2.28 7.27
C VAL A 6 45.25 -2.23 7.87
N LEU A 7 44.91 -1.15 8.60
CA LEU A 7 43.58 -0.94 9.15
C LEU A 7 42.62 -0.34 8.11
N MET A 8 43.12 0.52 7.22
CA MET A 8 42.33 1.21 6.20
C MET A 8 41.91 0.29 5.04
N ALA A 9 42.76 -0.65 4.63
CA ALA A 9 42.46 -1.58 3.53
C ALA A 9 41.13 -2.35 3.71
N PRO A 10 40.85 -3.02 4.84
CA PRO A 10 39.57 -3.70 5.04
C PRO A 10 38.38 -2.73 5.11
N ILE A 11 38.57 -1.52 5.64
CA ILE A 11 37.52 -0.48 5.70
C ILE A 11 37.15 -0.01 4.28
N ILE A 12 38.13 0.20 3.41
CA ILE A 12 37.89 0.61 2.02
C ILE A 12 37.13 -0.48 1.26
N VAL A 13 37.55 -1.74 1.39
CA VAL A 13 36.85 -2.87 0.75
C VAL A 13 35.41 -2.98 1.27
N PHE A 14 35.20 -2.82 2.57
CA PHE A 14 33.87 -2.78 3.16
C PHE A 14 33.02 -1.66 2.57
N MET A 15 33.56 -0.45 2.45
CA MET A 15 32.84 0.70 1.88
C MET A 15 32.49 0.50 0.41
N VAL A 16 33.39 -0.10 -0.39
CA VAL A 16 33.15 -0.38 -1.81
C VAL A 16 32.04 -1.43 -2.01
N VAL A 17 31.82 -2.34 -1.06
CA VAL A 17 30.76 -3.35 -1.15
C VAL A 17 29.46 -2.88 -0.49
N VAL A 18 29.55 -2.44 0.76
CA VAL A 18 28.38 -2.16 1.60
C VAL A 18 27.72 -0.84 1.24
N ALA A 19 28.49 0.22 0.91
CA ALA A 19 27.89 1.51 0.57
C ALA A 19 27.05 1.44 -0.72
N PRO A 20 27.50 0.78 -1.81
CA PRO A 20 26.65 0.60 -3.00
C PRO A 20 25.41 -0.26 -2.73
N LEU A 21 25.54 -1.35 -1.97
CA LEU A 21 24.39 -2.17 -1.60
C LEU A 21 23.36 -1.37 -0.79
N TRP A 22 23.82 -0.56 0.17
CA TRP A 22 22.97 0.33 0.96
C TRP A 22 22.27 1.38 0.08
N LEU A 23 23.00 2.02 -0.84
CA LEU A 23 22.44 3.00 -1.77
C LEU A 23 21.33 2.38 -2.64
N ILE A 24 21.58 1.18 -3.19
CA ILE A 24 20.58 0.45 -3.98
C ILE A 24 19.34 0.14 -3.14
N LEU A 25 19.50 -0.37 -1.92
CA LEU A 25 18.37 -0.67 -1.03
C LEU A 25 17.59 0.59 -0.64
N HIS A 26 18.29 1.65 -0.27
CA HIS A 26 17.69 2.92 0.10
C HIS A 26 16.87 3.52 -1.04
N TYR A 27 17.43 3.54 -2.25
CA TYR A 27 16.76 4.12 -3.40
C TYR A 27 15.65 3.23 -3.95
N ARG A 28 15.81 1.90 -3.88
CA ARG A 28 14.79 0.95 -4.32
C ARG A 28 13.56 0.97 -3.40
N SER A 29 13.74 1.06 -2.08
CA SER A 29 12.64 1.23 -1.13
C SER A 29 11.89 2.55 -1.35
N LYS A 30 12.63 3.65 -1.52
CA LYS A 30 12.03 4.96 -1.81
C LYS A 30 11.28 4.98 -3.14
N LYS A 31 11.81 4.31 -4.17
CA LYS A 31 11.16 4.14 -5.47
C LYS A 31 9.88 3.32 -5.37
N GLN A 32 9.85 2.27 -4.55
CA GLN A 32 8.65 1.45 -4.35
C GLN A 32 7.52 2.23 -3.66
N VAL A 33 7.86 3.12 -2.72
CA VAL A 33 6.85 3.98 -2.05
C VAL A 33 6.39 5.13 -2.96
N SER A 34 7.26 5.65 -3.84
CA SER A 34 6.88 6.70 -4.80
C SER A 34 6.24 6.17 -6.08
N GLN A 35 6.39 4.89 -6.37
CA GLN A 35 5.64 4.22 -7.43
C GLN A 35 4.21 4.13 -6.90
N GLY A 36 3.33 4.96 -7.46
CA GLY A 36 1.90 4.87 -7.22
C GLY A 36 1.37 3.47 -7.57
N LEU A 37 0.05 3.31 -7.48
CA LEU A 37 -0.59 2.03 -7.71
C LEU A 37 -0.20 1.47 -9.08
N SER A 38 0.12 0.19 -9.12
CA SER A 38 0.26 -0.54 -10.38
C SER A 38 -1.07 -0.57 -11.13
N GLU A 39 -1.01 -0.82 -12.43
CA GLU A 39 -2.19 -1.04 -13.28
C GLU A 39 -3.16 -2.09 -12.71
N HIS A 40 -2.63 -3.12 -12.05
CA HIS A 40 -3.45 -4.15 -11.42
C HIS A 40 -4.18 -3.64 -10.18
N GLU A 41 -3.47 -2.93 -9.30
CA GLU A 41 -4.05 -2.31 -8.10
C GLU A 41 -5.09 -1.24 -8.47
N HIS A 42 -4.83 -0.44 -9.51
CA HIS A 42 -5.82 0.50 -10.05
C HIS A 42 -7.10 -0.20 -10.51
N ARG A 43 -6.98 -1.32 -11.25
CA ARG A 43 -8.15 -2.11 -11.68
C ARG A 43 -8.92 -2.68 -10.49
N GLN A 44 -8.23 -3.21 -9.48
CA GLN A 44 -8.87 -3.73 -8.28
C GLN A 44 -9.64 -2.63 -7.52
N LEU A 45 -9.07 -1.43 -7.40
CA LEU A 45 -9.75 -0.31 -6.77
C LEU A 45 -11.00 0.12 -7.54
N LEU A 46 -10.92 0.17 -8.86
CA LEU A 46 -12.09 0.47 -9.70
C LEU A 46 -13.19 -0.58 -9.52
N GLU A 47 -12.83 -1.87 -9.48
CA GLU A 47 -13.78 -2.95 -9.23
C GLU A 47 -14.43 -2.83 -7.85
N LEU A 48 -13.65 -2.50 -6.82
CA LEU A 48 -14.16 -2.28 -5.46
C LEU A 48 -15.09 -1.06 -5.38
N ALA A 49 -14.76 0.03 -6.07
CA ALA A 49 -15.61 1.21 -6.15
C ALA A 49 -16.95 0.88 -6.82
N GLN A 50 -16.92 0.19 -7.96
CA GLN A 50 -18.14 -0.25 -8.66
C GLN A 50 -18.99 -1.19 -7.79
N LYS A 51 -18.34 -2.08 -7.02
CA LYS A 51 -19.05 -2.95 -6.06
C LYS A 51 -19.69 -2.12 -4.94
N ALA A 52 -19.00 -1.10 -4.42
CA ALA A 52 -19.54 -0.22 -3.39
C ALA A 52 -20.76 0.56 -3.90
N ASP A 53 -20.71 1.11 -5.11
CA ASP A 53 -21.84 1.82 -5.73
C ASP A 53 -23.06 0.90 -5.86
N LYS A 54 -22.84 -0.33 -6.36
CA LYS A 54 -23.91 -1.32 -6.49
C LYS A 54 -24.48 -1.75 -5.13
N MET A 55 -23.64 -1.82 -4.09
CA MET A 55 -24.13 -2.12 -2.74
C MET A 55 -24.98 -0.98 -2.19
N ALA A 56 -24.61 0.28 -2.44
CA ALA A 56 -25.38 1.45 -2.01
C ALA A 56 -26.78 1.46 -2.64
N GLU A 57 -26.89 1.25 -3.96
CA GLU A 57 -28.18 1.16 -4.65
C GLU A 57 -29.06 0.03 -4.08
N ARG A 58 -28.45 -1.11 -3.78
CA ARG A 58 -29.16 -2.24 -3.17
C ARG A 58 -29.63 -1.94 -1.75
N VAL A 59 -28.82 -1.24 -0.95
CA VAL A 59 -29.22 -0.81 0.39
C VAL A 59 -30.40 0.14 0.32
N GLU A 60 -30.35 1.15 -0.56
CA GLU A 60 -31.48 2.07 -0.77
C GLU A 60 -32.76 1.32 -1.18
N THR A 61 -32.63 0.37 -2.10
CA THR A 61 -33.75 -0.48 -2.51
C THR A 61 -34.31 -1.29 -1.33
N LEU A 62 -33.42 -1.89 -0.52
CA LEU A 62 -33.83 -2.66 0.65
C LEU A 62 -34.49 -1.76 1.69
N GLU A 63 -33.98 -0.55 1.94
CA GLU A 63 -34.60 0.41 2.86
C GLU A 63 -35.99 0.84 2.36
N ALA A 64 -36.16 1.07 1.06
CA ALA A 64 -37.45 1.40 0.46
C ALA A 64 -38.47 0.26 0.58
N LEU A 65 -38.04 -0.99 0.38
CA LEU A 65 -38.90 -2.16 0.59
C LEU A 65 -39.25 -2.33 2.08
N LEU A 66 -38.27 -2.15 2.97
CA LEU A 66 -38.47 -2.30 4.40
C LEU A 66 -39.39 -1.22 4.99
N ASP A 67 -39.35 -0.01 4.42
CA ASP A 67 -40.29 1.08 4.74
C ASP A 67 -41.73 0.76 4.34
N GLN A 68 -41.93 -0.02 3.26
CA GLN A 68 -43.25 -0.47 2.81
C GLN A 68 -43.76 -1.68 3.62
N GLU A 69 -42.91 -2.70 3.78
CA GLU A 69 -43.32 -4.00 4.35
C GLU A 69 -43.24 -4.05 5.88
N ALA A 70 -42.35 -3.29 6.50
CA ALA A 70 -42.10 -3.33 7.93
C ALA A 70 -41.86 -1.93 8.52
N PRO A 71 -42.83 -0.98 8.46
CA PRO A 71 -42.64 0.45 8.76
C PRO A 71 -42.07 0.81 10.15
N GLN A 72 -41.97 -0.15 11.08
CA GLN A 72 -41.36 0.01 12.40
C GLN A 72 -39.93 -0.55 12.52
N TRP A 73 -39.34 -1.05 11.43
CA TRP A 73 -38.03 -1.73 11.43
C TRP A 73 -36.91 -0.86 12.01
N ARG A 74 -36.95 0.45 11.76
CA ARG A 74 -35.98 1.42 12.29
C ARG A 74 -36.02 1.59 13.80
N ARG A 75 -37.09 1.17 14.49
CA ARG A 75 -37.21 1.26 15.97
C ARG A 75 -36.50 0.13 16.71
N LYS A 76 -35.99 -0.88 16.00
CA LYS A 76 -35.28 -2.04 16.59
C LYS A 76 -33.75 -1.86 16.66
N VAL A 77 -33.24 -0.68 16.35
CA VAL A 77 -31.81 -0.33 16.48
C VAL A 77 -31.56 0.35 17.83
#